data_AF-A0A9D5HTA2-F1
#
_entry.id   AF-A0A9D5HTA2-F1
#
_cell.length_a   1.000
_cell.length_b   1.000
_cell.length_c   1.000
_cell.angle_alpha   90.00
_cell.angle_beta   90.00
_cell.angle_gamma   90.00
#
_symmetry.space_group_name_H-M   'P 1'
#
loop_
_entity.id
_entity.type
_entity.pdbx_description
1 polymer ?
#
loop_
_entity_poly.entity_id
_entity_poly.type
_entity_poly.pdbx_seq_one_letter_code
_entity_poly.pdbx_strand_id
1 'polypeptide(L)'
;MSSSHLFFFYLLLSSMLTSTLLANKITDDHLALLAFKNGVTSDPSGALSSWNESVHFCNWTGVSCSHKHPHRVTALDLSMSDLGGFISPSIANLSFIQSIELPVNGFSGEVPPEFGLLHRLQYLNLSYNALQGVVPVNLANCSKLRVLDLGCNQLSGSIPVELGQTLPKLEMLILHNNSLIGVIPSSIGNLSSLTVLFLMRNNLQGTIPKELGRLSYLTTFVVHVNLLNGSIPPVLFNISSLIFFSVTDNQLHGNLPPSIGAKLPRLRNLFMGGNKLSGTIPASLSNASMLQMIDFPTNKFSGTVPLVFGWMKGLVHLNLEENQFQASDANDLSFIDSLVNCSNLQGFSIANNDLGGVLPLSLANFSKELQFLFLDNNHFSGIIPRGIENLISLNLMNFGGNDLTGQIPEHIGNIPMLQRLSFADNKLTGYIPSSIGNLTHDNNNNFVESSTTSTGIKGTIGYVPPEYGLGSEVSTMGDVYSYGILVLELFTGMRPVDERFKDGMTMRKFVEICASHDRIMEVIDPSLMFSQEQDDDDIEHGDISAVRKKIECLVSVVALGLACSVESPNERLGMPDVAAQMHAIRKRC
;
A
#
# COMPACT_ATOMS: atom_id res chain seq x y z
N MET A 1 53.02 60.15 -53.60
CA MET A 1 52.83 58.89 -52.85
C MET A 1 52.17 59.22 -51.50
N SER A 2 51.14 60.07 -51.45
CA SER A 2 49.71 59.76 -51.69
C SER A 2 49.06 58.94 -50.56
N SER A 3 48.39 59.66 -49.66
CA SER A 3 47.65 59.16 -48.49
C SER A 3 46.52 58.17 -48.79
N SER A 4 46.19 57.97 -50.08
CA SER A 4 45.24 56.97 -50.56
C SER A 4 45.61 55.54 -50.14
N HIS A 5 46.90 55.18 -50.11
CA HIS A 5 47.32 53.83 -49.69
C HIS A 5 47.18 53.62 -48.16
N LEU A 6 47.47 54.63 -47.33
CA LEU A 6 47.23 54.53 -45.88
C LEU A 6 45.74 54.38 -45.56
N PHE A 7 44.87 55.12 -46.24
CA PHE A 7 43.43 55.05 -46.03
C PHE A 7 42.84 53.69 -46.43
N PHE A 8 43.33 53.11 -47.54
CA PHE A 8 42.92 51.77 -47.96
C PHE A 8 43.41 50.67 -47.00
N PHE A 9 44.62 50.81 -46.44
CA PHE A 9 45.13 49.90 -45.41
C PHE A 9 44.31 50.01 -44.11
N TYR A 10 43.92 51.22 -43.70
CA TYR A 10 43.06 51.44 -42.54
C TYR A 10 41.64 50.86 -42.73
N LEU A 11 41.07 50.97 -43.94
CA LEU A 11 39.79 50.35 -44.29
C LEU A 11 39.87 48.82 -44.33
N LEU A 12 40.97 48.25 -44.83
CA LEU A 12 41.17 46.79 -44.81
C LEU A 12 41.35 46.28 -43.37
N LEU A 13 42.13 46.97 -42.52
CA LEU A 13 42.22 46.63 -41.10
C LEU A 13 40.89 46.81 -40.35
N SER A 14 40.09 47.85 -40.64
CA SER A 14 38.78 48.02 -40.01
C SER A 14 37.74 46.99 -40.50
N SER A 15 37.82 46.56 -41.76
CA SER A 15 37.02 45.45 -42.29
C SER A 15 37.45 44.10 -41.70
N MET A 16 38.75 43.89 -41.44
CA MET A 16 39.24 42.69 -40.78
C MET A 16 38.86 42.66 -39.30
N LEU A 17 38.99 43.78 -38.57
CA LEU A 17 38.50 43.88 -37.18
C LEU A 17 36.96 43.74 -37.07
N THR A 18 36.18 44.26 -38.02
CA THR A 18 34.72 44.09 -38.00
C THR A 18 34.28 42.70 -38.47
N SER A 19 35.03 42.04 -39.36
CA SER A 19 34.80 40.63 -39.73
C SER A 19 35.13 39.67 -38.58
N THR A 20 36.07 40.01 -37.68
CA THR A 20 36.33 39.25 -36.44
C THR A 20 35.39 39.57 -35.27
N LEU A 21 34.56 40.62 -35.37
CA LEU A 21 33.54 40.98 -34.37
C LEU A 21 32.15 40.38 -34.65
N LEU A 22 32.03 39.57 -35.71
CA LEU A 22 30.81 38.84 -36.08
C LEU A 22 30.88 37.34 -35.75
N ALA A 23 31.94 36.89 -35.07
CA ALA A 23 32.04 35.56 -34.46
C ALA A 23 32.01 35.67 -32.93
N ASN A 24 31.16 34.87 -32.28
CA ASN A 24 31.03 34.72 -30.82
C ASN A 24 30.83 36.01 -30.00
N LYS A 25 29.66 36.64 -30.19
CA LYS A 25 29.09 37.50 -29.15
C LYS A 25 28.51 36.63 -28.02
N ILE A 26 29.39 36.19 -27.11
CA ILE A 26 29.00 35.47 -25.89
C ILE A 26 27.95 36.31 -25.15
N THR A 27 26.77 35.74 -24.92
CA THR A 27 25.72 36.36 -24.13
C THR A 27 25.89 36.03 -22.65
N ASP A 28 25.41 36.91 -21.76
CA ASP A 28 25.38 36.65 -20.31
C ASP A 28 24.66 35.33 -20.00
N ASP A 29 23.61 35.03 -20.77
CA ASP A 29 22.85 33.77 -20.67
C ASP A 29 23.71 32.53 -20.98
N HIS A 30 24.62 32.59 -21.96
CA HIS A 30 25.55 31.49 -22.26
C HIS A 30 26.52 31.24 -21.11
N LEU A 31 27.09 32.31 -20.53
CA LEU A 31 27.98 32.21 -19.37
C LEU A 31 27.26 31.67 -18.13
N ALA A 32 26.01 32.07 -17.91
CA ALA A 32 25.17 31.56 -16.83
C ALA A 32 24.91 30.05 -16.96
N LEU A 33 24.62 29.57 -18.18
CA LEU A 33 24.45 28.13 -18.44
C LEU A 33 25.77 27.35 -18.28
N LEU A 34 26.90 27.88 -18.74
CA LEU A 34 28.21 27.24 -18.49
C LEU A 34 28.56 27.20 -17.00
N ALA A 35 28.26 28.26 -16.25
CA ALA A 35 28.44 28.30 -14.80
C ALA A 35 27.49 27.34 -14.05
N PHE A 36 26.29 27.09 -14.58
CA PHE A 36 25.40 26.02 -14.11
C PHE A 36 26.00 24.63 -14.39
N LYS A 37 26.44 24.37 -15.63
CA LYS A 37 27.10 23.10 -15.99
C LYS A 37 28.34 22.81 -15.14
N ASN A 38 29.12 23.82 -14.79
CA ASN A 38 30.27 23.67 -13.88
C ASN A 38 29.88 23.33 -12.43
N GLY A 39 28.63 23.58 -12.01
CA GLY A 39 28.08 23.15 -10.71
C GLY A 39 27.58 21.70 -10.71
N VAL A 40 27.38 21.12 -11.90
CA VAL A 40 27.04 19.70 -12.07
C VAL A 40 28.33 18.88 -12.02
N THR A 41 28.49 18.11 -10.94
CA THR A 41 29.66 17.28 -10.69
C THR A 41 29.46 15.82 -11.08
N SER A 42 28.22 15.42 -11.37
CA SER A 42 27.85 14.08 -11.85
C SER A 42 26.83 14.19 -12.98
N ASP A 43 27.13 13.56 -14.12
CA ASP A 43 26.23 13.43 -15.27
C ASP A 43 26.45 12.03 -15.90
N PRO A 44 25.97 10.94 -15.25
CA PRO A 44 26.21 9.57 -15.71
C PRO A 44 25.43 9.23 -16.99
N SER A 45 24.29 9.89 -17.19
CA SER A 45 23.43 9.77 -18.38
C SER A 45 24.01 10.51 -19.60
N GLY A 46 24.91 11.47 -19.40
CA GLY A 46 25.42 12.36 -20.43
C GLY A 46 24.38 13.37 -20.93
N ALA A 47 23.41 13.73 -20.10
CA ALA A 47 22.33 14.66 -20.43
C ALA A 47 22.86 16.05 -20.86
N LEU A 48 24.00 16.49 -20.33
CA LEU A 48 24.66 17.76 -20.68
C LEU A 48 25.73 17.59 -21.78
N SER A 49 25.75 16.46 -22.50
CA SER A 49 26.67 16.22 -23.63
C SER A 49 26.51 17.23 -24.76
N SER A 50 25.27 17.68 -25.04
CA SER A 50 24.99 18.71 -26.04
C SER A 50 25.45 20.12 -25.65
N TRP A 51 25.75 20.35 -24.37
CA TRP A 51 26.17 21.64 -23.83
C TRP A 51 27.66 21.87 -24.13
N ASN A 52 27.97 22.14 -25.39
CA ASN A 52 29.33 22.32 -25.92
C ASN A 52 29.37 23.41 -27.00
N GLU A 53 30.58 23.83 -27.40
CA GLU A 53 30.79 24.94 -28.34
C GLU A 53 30.34 24.66 -29.79
N SER A 54 30.02 23.41 -30.14
CA SER A 54 29.65 23.03 -31.51
C SER A 54 28.21 23.40 -31.89
N VAL A 55 27.37 23.71 -30.90
CA VAL A 55 25.95 24.04 -31.09
C VAL A 55 25.56 25.24 -30.22
N HIS A 56 24.75 26.14 -30.79
CA HIS A 56 24.26 27.33 -30.08
C HIS A 56 23.39 26.93 -28.88
N PHE A 57 23.57 27.59 -27.73
CA PHE A 57 22.99 27.18 -26.45
C PHE A 57 21.45 27.07 -26.43
N CYS A 58 20.74 27.82 -27.27
CA CYS A 58 19.28 27.66 -27.44
C CYS A 58 18.84 26.31 -28.05
N ASN A 59 19.79 25.48 -28.50
CA ASN A 59 19.58 24.13 -29.01
C ASN A 59 20.18 23.06 -28.06
N TRP A 60 20.69 23.46 -26.90
CA TRP A 60 21.16 22.51 -25.88
C TRP A 60 19.97 21.78 -25.24
N THR A 61 20.18 20.54 -24.85
CA THR A 61 19.18 19.72 -24.16
C THR A 61 18.63 20.48 -22.95
N GLY A 62 17.32 20.62 -22.87
CA GLY A 62 16.64 21.32 -21.77
C GLY A 62 16.59 22.85 -21.84
N VAL A 63 17.29 23.49 -22.80
CA VAL A 63 17.32 24.96 -22.89
C VAL A 63 16.31 25.46 -23.93
N SER A 64 15.39 26.33 -23.50
CA SER A 64 14.44 27.00 -24.40
C SER A 64 14.67 28.51 -24.42
N CYS A 65 14.69 29.13 -25.61
CA CYS A 65 14.89 30.56 -25.80
C CYS A 65 13.65 31.30 -26.35
N SER A 66 13.60 32.62 -26.13
CA SER A 66 12.49 33.47 -26.56
C SER A 66 12.41 33.61 -28.09
N HIS A 67 11.24 33.32 -28.67
CA HIS A 67 10.93 33.65 -30.07
C HIS A 67 10.98 35.15 -30.38
N LYS A 68 10.73 36.03 -29.38
CA LYS A 68 10.75 37.50 -29.56
C LYS A 68 12.11 38.13 -29.33
N HIS A 69 12.93 37.49 -28.51
CA HIS A 69 14.30 37.92 -28.22
C HIS A 69 15.23 36.71 -28.38
N PRO A 70 15.63 36.40 -29.63
CA PRO A 70 16.63 35.37 -29.87
C PRO A 70 17.85 35.54 -28.95
N HIS A 71 18.47 34.43 -28.55
CA HIS A 71 19.56 34.38 -27.57
C HIS A 71 19.18 34.75 -26.12
N ARG A 72 17.89 34.90 -25.77
CA ARG A 72 17.45 35.00 -24.36
C ARG A 72 16.76 33.72 -23.88
N VAL A 73 17.30 33.09 -22.85
CA VAL A 73 16.74 31.87 -22.24
C VAL A 73 15.43 32.20 -21.51
N THR A 74 14.41 31.38 -21.75
CA THR A 74 13.06 31.52 -21.17
C THR A 74 12.64 30.31 -20.34
N ALA A 75 13.21 29.12 -20.57
CA ALA A 75 13.06 27.98 -19.68
C ALA A 75 14.32 27.12 -19.65
N LEU A 76 14.54 26.48 -18.49
CA LEU A 76 15.49 25.38 -18.31
C LEU A 76 14.72 24.19 -17.75
N ASP A 77 14.69 23.08 -18.48
CA ASP A 77 14.07 21.82 -18.06
C ASP A 77 15.09 20.69 -18.19
N LEU A 78 15.58 20.21 -17.04
CA LEU A 78 16.48 19.05 -16.93
C LEU A 78 15.86 18.02 -15.98
N SER A 79 14.54 17.85 -16.04
CA SER A 79 13.80 16.84 -15.28
C SER A 79 14.36 15.44 -15.53
N MET A 80 14.43 14.60 -14.49
CA MET A 80 14.77 13.16 -14.59
C MET A 80 16.08 12.87 -15.36
N SER A 81 17.09 13.73 -15.22
CA SER A 81 18.32 13.70 -16.04
C SER A 81 19.53 13.03 -15.35
N ASP A 82 19.36 12.51 -14.12
CA ASP A 82 20.42 11.89 -13.30
C ASP A 82 21.59 12.83 -12.99
N LEU A 83 21.31 14.14 -12.88
CA LEU A 83 22.32 15.17 -12.64
C LEU A 83 22.61 15.32 -11.14
N GLY A 84 23.88 15.27 -10.76
CA GLY A 84 24.34 15.50 -9.38
C GLY A 84 25.28 16.70 -9.27
N GLY A 85 25.36 17.29 -8.08
CA GLY A 85 26.18 18.47 -7.81
C GLY A 85 25.41 19.53 -7.03
N PHE A 86 25.58 20.80 -7.38
CA PHE A 86 24.87 21.92 -6.77
C PHE A 86 24.30 22.87 -7.83
N ILE A 87 23.21 23.56 -7.48
CA ILE A 87 22.58 24.53 -8.38
C ILE A 87 23.38 25.85 -8.30
N SER A 88 24.12 26.16 -9.36
CA SER A 88 24.95 27.38 -9.40
C SER A 88 24.11 28.67 -9.29
N PRO A 89 24.42 29.58 -8.35
CA PRO A 89 23.74 30.89 -8.24
C PRO A 89 23.75 31.71 -9.54
N SER A 90 24.71 31.48 -10.43
CA SER A 90 24.81 32.18 -11.73
C SER A 90 23.61 31.95 -12.64
N ILE A 91 22.76 30.94 -12.42
CA ILE A 91 21.48 30.79 -13.13
C ILE A 91 20.55 32.00 -12.91
N ALA A 92 20.72 32.76 -11.82
CA ALA A 92 20.01 34.02 -11.57
C ALA A 92 20.33 35.12 -12.60
N ASN A 93 21.41 34.99 -13.39
CA ASN A 93 21.72 35.92 -14.48
C ASN A 93 20.80 35.73 -15.71
N LEU A 94 20.05 34.62 -15.80
CA LEU A 94 19.07 34.34 -16.85
C LEU A 94 17.82 35.21 -16.72
N SER A 95 17.99 36.54 -16.84
CA SER A 95 16.95 37.55 -16.54
C SER A 95 15.68 37.52 -17.40
N PHE A 96 15.59 36.60 -18.37
CA PHE A 96 14.40 36.32 -19.19
C PHE A 96 13.69 35.00 -18.85
N ILE A 97 14.24 34.20 -17.93
CA ILE A 97 13.71 32.89 -17.54
C ILE A 97 12.35 33.00 -16.85
N GLN A 98 11.49 32.03 -17.15
CA GLN A 98 10.10 31.93 -16.70
C GLN A 98 9.80 30.57 -16.07
N SER A 99 10.56 29.52 -16.41
CA SER A 99 10.45 28.18 -15.84
C SER A 99 11.85 27.62 -15.57
N ILE A 100 12.03 27.06 -14.38
CA ILE A 100 13.18 26.24 -13.97
C ILE A 100 12.59 24.92 -13.45
N GLU A 101 12.72 23.86 -14.23
CA GLU A 101 12.33 22.50 -13.86
C GLU A 101 13.62 21.65 -13.72
N LEU A 102 13.99 21.32 -12.48
CA LEU A 102 15.08 20.37 -12.17
C LEU A 102 14.62 19.14 -11.36
N PRO A 103 13.35 18.67 -11.43
CA PRO A 103 12.87 17.62 -10.55
C PRO A 103 13.50 16.26 -10.84
N VAL A 104 13.56 15.41 -9.80
CA VAL A 104 14.07 14.02 -9.89
C VAL A 104 15.52 13.99 -10.39
N ASN A 105 16.41 14.57 -9.57
CA ASN A 105 17.86 14.62 -9.81
C ASN A 105 18.60 14.43 -8.47
N GLY A 106 19.94 14.45 -8.51
CA GLY A 106 20.82 14.39 -7.36
C GLY A 106 21.40 15.75 -6.94
N PHE A 107 20.69 16.86 -7.18
CA PHE A 107 21.18 18.19 -6.75
C PHE A 107 21.19 18.30 -5.23
N SER A 108 22.25 18.91 -4.70
CA SER A 108 22.54 19.08 -3.27
C SER A 108 23.00 20.51 -2.97
N GLY A 109 23.21 20.82 -1.68
CA GLY A 109 23.44 22.19 -1.22
C GLY A 109 22.13 22.97 -1.06
N GLU A 110 22.23 24.29 -0.94
CA GLU A 110 21.06 25.15 -0.66
C GLU A 110 20.32 25.58 -1.94
N VAL A 111 19.04 25.96 -1.81
CA VAL A 111 18.31 26.67 -2.86
C VAL A 111 18.91 28.07 -3.00
N PRO A 112 19.42 28.50 -4.18
CA PRO A 112 20.13 29.77 -4.28
C PRO A 112 19.22 31.00 -3.98
N PRO A 113 19.55 31.84 -2.98
CA PRO A 113 18.77 33.04 -2.67
C PRO A 113 18.76 34.07 -3.81
N GLU A 114 19.74 34.01 -4.72
CA GLU A 114 19.82 34.82 -5.93
C GLU A 114 18.63 34.61 -6.88
N PHE A 115 17.85 33.54 -6.72
CA PHE A 115 16.61 33.33 -7.48
C PHE A 115 15.62 34.49 -7.30
N GLY A 116 15.69 35.23 -6.19
CA GLY A 116 14.92 36.47 -5.98
C GLY A 116 15.18 37.59 -7.01
N LEU A 117 16.24 37.49 -7.82
CA LEU A 117 16.53 38.40 -8.95
C LEU A 117 15.71 38.05 -10.21
N LEU A 118 15.13 36.85 -10.28
CA LEU A 118 14.40 36.34 -11.44
C LEU A 118 12.95 36.83 -11.47
N HIS A 119 12.75 38.14 -11.60
CA HIS A 119 11.43 38.80 -11.60
C HIS A 119 10.45 38.39 -12.75
N ARG A 120 10.86 37.45 -13.62
CA ARG A 120 10.04 36.85 -14.67
C ARG A 120 9.67 35.39 -14.40
N LEU A 121 10.27 34.77 -13.38
CA LEU A 121 10.01 33.39 -12.98
C LEU A 121 8.53 33.21 -12.62
N GLN A 122 7.94 32.17 -13.21
CA GLN A 122 6.55 31.75 -13.04
C GLN A 122 6.47 30.32 -12.50
N TYR A 123 7.43 29.48 -12.87
CA TYR A 123 7.53 28.10 -12.44
C TYR A 123 8.92 27.85 -11.87
N LEU A 124 8.98 27.37 -10.64
CA LEU A 124 10.19 26.87 -10.02
C LEU A 124 9.89 25.52 -9.38
N ASN A 125 10.53 24.48 -9.89
CA ASN A 125 10.36 23.11 -9.46
C ASN A 125 11.74 22.46 -9.26
N LEU A 126 12.09 22.24 -8.00
CA LEU A 126 13.32 21.58 -7.58
C LEU A 126 13.02 20.28 -6.82
N SER A 127 11.83 19.71 -7.01
CA SER A 127 11.34 18.58 -6.21
C SER A 127 12.16 17.31 -6.43
N TYR A 128 12.14 16.37 -5.48
CA TYR A 128 12.87 15.10 -5.57
C TYR A 128 14.37 15.31 -5.84
N ASN A 129 15.04 16.01 -4.91
CA ASN A 129 16.48 16.25 -4.89
C ASN A 129 17.01 16.08 -3.45
N ALA A 130 18.29 16.39 -3.23
CA ALA A 130 18.95 16.37 -1.92
C ALA A 130 19.27 17.79 -1.41
N LEU A 131 18.43 18.78 -1.74
CA LEU A 131 18.65 20.18 -1.35
C LEU A 131 18.41 20.38 0.16
N GLN A 132 19.30 21.13 0.79
CA GLN A 132 19.38 21.40 2.23
C GLN A 132 19.25 22.91 2.52
N GLY A 133 19.52 23.33 3.75
CA GLY A 133 19.39 24.72 4.17
C GLY A 133 17.95 25.09 4.48
N VAL A 134 17.55 26.32 4.15
CA VAL A 134 16.20 26.85 4.40
C VAL A 134 15.51 27.25 3.09
N VAL A 135 14.18 27.37 3.10
CA VAL A 135 13.45 28.01 1.99
C VAL A 135 13.85 29.50 1.93
N PRO A 136 14.49 30.00 0.86
CA PRO A 136 15.03 31.36 0.87
C PRO A 136 13.93 32.41 0.83
N VAL A 137 13.98 33.35 1.79
CA VAL A 137 13.04 34.50 1.84
C VAL A 137 13.05 35.31 0.55
N ASN A 138 14.19 35.37 -0.15
CA ASN A 138 14.38 36.08 -1.41
C ASN A 138 13.43 35.61 -2.53
N LEU A 139 12.90 34.38 -2.48
CA LEU A 139 11.89 33.89 -3.44
C LEU A 139 10.62 34.76 -3.44
N ALA A 140 10.32 35.48 -2.35
CA ALA A 140 9.30 36.52 -2.26
C ALA A 140 9.40 37.61 -3.35
N ASN A 141 10.62 37.89 -3.87
CA ASN A 141 10.83 38.89 -4.91
C ASN A 141 10.41 38.42 -6.32
N CYS A 142 10.09 37.13 -6.49
CA CYS A 142 9.58 36.56 -7.73
C CYS A 142 8.08 36.85 -7.89
N SER A 143 7.69 38.12 -7.97
CA SER A 143 6.28 38.59 -8.01
C SER A 143 5.37 38.02 -9.14
N LYS A 144 5.92 37.22 -10.06
CA LYS A 144 5.19 36.49 -11.10
C LYS A 144 5.07 34.98 -10.85
N LEU A 145 5.63 34.46 -9.77
CA LEU A 145 5.65 33.05 -9.43
C LEU A 145 4.22 32.52 -9.28
N ARG A 146 3.93 31.43 -9.99
CA ARG A 146 2.65 30.70 -10.01
C ARG A 146 2.82 29.33 -9.36
N VAL A 147 3.94 28.65 -9.62
CA VAL A 147 4.28 27.37 -9.02
C VAL A 147 5.61 27.50 -8.28
N LEU A 148 5.60 27.13 -7.01
CA LEU A 148 6.80 26.87 -6.21
C LEU A 148 6.72 25.44 -5.66
N ASP A 149 7.52 24.55 -6.23
CA ASP A 149 7.67 23.17 -5.77
C ASP A 149 9.11 22.90 -5.31
N LEU A 150 9.25 22.65 -4.01
CA LEU A 150 10.48 22.23 -3.34
C LEU A 150 10.28 20.89 -2.59
N GLY A 151 9.24 20.13 -2.94
CA GLY A 151 8.87 18.89 -2.27
C GLY A 151 9.93 17.78 -2.39
N CYS A 152 9.93 16.81 -1.47
CA CYS A 152 10.90 15.71 -1.46
C CYS A 152 12.36 16.20 -1.52
N ASN A 153 12.76 16.96 -0.51
CA ASN A 153 14.12 17.47 -0.30
C ASN A 153 14.50 17.35 1.19
N GLN A 154 15.61 17.95 1.61
CA GLN A 154 16.14 17.96 2.97
C GLN A 154 16.09 19.38 3.58
N LEU A 155 15.13 20.22 3.14
CA LEU A 155 15.00 21.61 3.59
C LEU A 155 14.54 21.67 5.04
N SER A 156 15.02 22.67 5.75
CA SER A 156 14.83 22.89 7.18
C SER A 156 14.40 24.33 7.49
N GLY A 157 14.27 24.67 8.78
CA GLY A 157 13.81 25.99 9.21
C GLY A 157 12.31 26.19 8.95
N SER A 158 11.85 27.44 9.03
CA SER A 158 10.43 27.78 8.91
C SER A 158 10.03 28.20 7.50
N ILE A 159 8.77 27.97 7.14
CA ILE A 159 8.15 28.56 5.93
C ILE A 159 8.19 30.10 6.07
N PRO A 160 8.84 30.85 5.15
CA PRO A 160 8.93 32.30 5.26
C PRO A 160 7.55 32.98 5.14
N VAL A 161 7.28 33.94 6.03
CA VAL A 161 5.99 34.66 6.07
C VAL A 161 5.79 35.54 4.82
N GLU A 162 6.91 35.98 4.23
CA GLU A 162 7.01 36.86 3.08
C GLU A 162 6.41 36.22 1.82
N LEU A 163 6.51 34.89 1.66
CA LEU A 163 5.90 34.17 0.54
C LEU A 163 4.38 34.46 0.47
N GLY A 164 3.71 34.38 1.62
CA GLY A 164 2.28 34.71 1.76
C GLY A 164 1.95 36.20 1.64
N GLN A 165 2.93 37.09 1.79
CA GLN A 165 2.72 38.54 1.74
C GLN A 165 2.94 39.15 0.35
N THR A 166 3.77 38.52 -0.49
CA THR A 166 4.36 39.16 -1.69
C THR A 166 4.05 38.46 -3.02
N LEU A 167 3.54 37.22 -2.99
CA LEU A 167 3.33 36.39 -4.18
C LEU A 167 1.83 36.20 -4.51
N PRO A 168 1.04 37.26 -4.80
CA PRO A 168 -0.42 37.15 -4.98
C PRO A 168 -0.86 36.28 -6.16
N LYS A 169 0.07 35.90 -7.04
CA LYS A 169 -0.13 35.03 -8.21
C LYS A 169 0.21 33.56 -7.96
N LEU A 170 0.65 33.20 -6.75
CA LEU A 170 1.02 31.83 -6.44
C LEU A 170 -0.25 30.95 -6.45
N GLU A 171 -0.27 29.99 -7.36
CA GLU A 171 -1.33 29.02 -7.59
C GLU A 171 -1.04 27.69 -6.89
N MET A 172 0.24 27.32 -6.77
CA MET A 172 0.69 26.08 -6.15
C MET A 172 1.88 26.34 -5.23
N LEU A 173 1.73 25.99 -3.95
CA LEU A 173 2.82 25.98 -2.96
C LEU A 173 3.02 24.56 -2.45
N ILE A 174 4.13 23.95 -2.85
CA ILE A 174 4.44 22.55 -2.58
C ILE A 174 5.79 22.47 -1.85
N LEU A 175 5.74 22.10 -0.57
CA LEU A 175 6.88 21.99 0.35
C LEU A 175 6.88 20.63 1.10
N HIS A 176 6.21 19.63 0.55
CA HIS A 176 5.99 18.33 1.20
C HIS A 176 7.30 17.53 1.39
N ASN A 177 7.32 16.59 2.33
CA ASN A 177 8.40 15.63 2.54
C ASN A 177 9.77 16.31 2.63
N ASN A 178 9.91 17.14 3.67
CA ASN A 178 11.10 17.91 4.05
C ASN A 178 11.22 17.87 5.60
N SER A 179 12.12 18.66 6.19
CA SER A 179 12.30 18.81 7.64
C SER A 179 11.92 20.21 8.13
N LEU A 180 10.89 20.81 7.55
CA LEU A 180 10.43 22.16 7.91
C LEU A 180 9.79 22.18 9.30
N ILE A 181 10.14 23.20 10.09
CA ILE A 181 9.70 23.43 11.47
C ILE A 181 8.89 24.73 11.59
N GLY A 182 8.42 25.04 12.80
CA GLY A 182 7.68 26.27 13.07
C GLY A 182 6.20 26.15 12.64
N VAL A 183 5.52 27.29 12.47
CA VAL A 183 4.08 27.33 12.21
C VAL A 183 3.77 27.49 10.72
N ILE A 184 2.57 27.07 10.30
CA ILE A 184 2.01 27.49 9.01
C ILE A 184 1.75 29.01 9.09
N PRO A 185 2.38 29.86 8.25
CA PRO A 185 2.18 31.30 8.34
C PRO A 185 0.75 31.71 7.96
N SER A 186 0.09 32.52 8.78
CA SER A 186 -1.26 33.04 8.48
C SER A 186 -1.29 33.93 7.23
N SER A 187 -0.15 34.47 6.80
CA SER A 187 0.00 35.21 5.54
C SER A 187 -0.31 34.36 4.31
N ILE A 188 -0.20 33.02 4.37
CA ILE A 188 -0.62 32.13 3.27
C ILE A 188 -2.09 32.36 2.93
N GLY A 189 -2.93 32.74 3.90
CA GLY A 189 -4.34 33.12 3.68
C GLY A 189 -4.57 34.40 2.85
N ASN A 190 -3.51 35.12 2.46
CA ASN A 190 -3.59 36.26 1.53
C ASN A 190 -3.29 35.87 0.07
N LEU A 191 -2.87 34.62 -0.20
CA LEU A 191 -2.57 34.11 -1.54
C LEU A 191 -3.85 33.82 -2.32
N SER A 192 -4.54 34.87 -2.77
CA SER A 192 -5.87 34.77 -3.38
C SER A 192 -5.96 33.93 -4.67
N SER A 193 -4.82 33.60 -5.30
CA SER A 193 -4.75 32.70 -6.46
C SER A 193 -4.49 31.23 -6.09
N LEU A 194 -4.27 30.90 -4.82
CA LEU A 194 -3.78 29.58 -4.41
C LEU A 194 -4.84 28.48 -4.60
N THR A 195 -4.46 27.45 -5.34
CA THR A 195 -5.27 26.27 -5.67
C THR A 195 -4.78 24.99 -4.99
N VAL A 196 -3.47 24.88 -4.74
CA VAL A 196 -2.83 23.72 -4.09
C VAL A 196 -1.91 24.19 -2.96
N LEU A 197 -2.08 23.61 -1.78
CA LEU A 197 -1.20 23.77 -0.62
C LEU A 197 -0.79 22.39 -0.08
N PHE A 198 0.46 21.99 -0.35
CA PHE A 198 1.03 20.71 0.05
C PHE A 198 2.18 20.92 1.04
N LEU A 199 1.92 20.65 2.32
CA LEU A 199 2.89 20.76 3.42
C LEU A 199 3.10 19.44 4.18
N MET A 200 2.56 18.33 3.68
CA MET A 200 2.61 17.02 4.33
C MET A 200 4.02 16.53 4.61
N ARG A 201 4.19 15.64 5.60
CA ARG A 201 5.47 15.02 5.99
C ARG A 201 6.55 16.08 6.27
N ASN A 202 6.32 16.86 7.30
CA ASN A 202 7.24 17.86 7.85
C ASN A 202 7.17 17.84 9.39
N ASN A 203 7.84 18.77 10.05
CA ASN A 203 7.82 18.96 11.51
C ASN A 203 7.06 20.24 11.90
N LEU A 204 6.06 20.66 11.12
CA LEU A 204 5.28 21.87 11.38
C LEU A 204 4.42 21.70 12.64
N GLN A 205 4.36 22.75 13.44
CA GLN A 205 3.73 22.78 14.76
C GLN A 205 2.74 23.95 14.90
N GLY A 206 2.03 24.00 16.03
CA GLY A 206 1.03 25.03 16.29
C GLY A 206 -0.27 24.79 15.53
N THR A 207 -1.11 25.82 15.41
CA THR A 207 -2.48 25.66 14.89
C THR A 207 -2.57 25.90 13.37
N ILE A 208 -3.60 25.33 12.74
CA ILE A 208 -3.99 25.68 11.38
C ILE A 208 -4.55 27.11 11.39
N PRO A 209 -4.00 28.08 10.62
CA PRO A 209 -4.50 29.46 10.63
C PRO A 209 -5.90 29.57 10.03
N LYS A 210 -6.80 30.26 10.72
CA LYS A 210 -8.17 30.54 10.22
C LYS A 210 -8.16 31.40 8.95
N GLU A 211 -7.11 32.16 8.72
CA GLU A 211 -6.90 33.00 7.54
C GLU A 211 -6.89 32.19 6.24
N LEU A 212 -6.53 30.90 6.29
CA LEU A 212 -6.63 29.98 5.14
C LEU A 212 -8.07 29.81 4.63
N GLY A 213 -9.09 30.07 5.47
CA GLY A 213 -10.50 30.13 5.07
C GLY A 213 -10.84 31.23 4.05
N ARG A 214 -9.89 32.12 3.72
CA ARG A 214 -10.03 33.15 2.66
C ARG A 214 -9.70 32.63 1.26
N LEU A 215 -9.07 31.46 1.15
CA LEU A 215 -8.53 30.91 -0.10
C LEU A 215 -9.65 30.30 -0.96
N SER A 216 -10.46 31.16 -1.59
CA SER A 216 -11.68 30.77 -2.31
C SER A 216 -11.46 29.90 -3.56
N TYR A 217 -10.21 29.77 -4.03
CA TYR A 217 -9.84 28.88 -5.16
C TYR A 217 -9.10 27.60 -4.72
N LEU A 218 -8.89 27.39 -3.42
CA LEU A 218 -8.16 26.24 -2.89
C LEU A 218 -8.92 24.94 -3.15
N THR A 219 -8.39 24.12 -4.06
CA THR A 219 -8.95 22.80 -4.40
C THR A 219 -8.35 21.70 -3.53
N THR A 220 -7.10 21.86 -3.10
CA THR A 220 -6.31 20.77 -2.54
C THR A 220 -5.54 21.27 -1.32
N PHE A 221 -5.94 20.82 -0.13
CA PHE A 221 -5.33 21.19 1.16
C PHE A 221 -4.78 19.94 1.85
N VAL A 222 -3.45 19.84 1.97
CA VAL A 222 -2.78 18.63 2.46
C VAL A 222 -1.66 19.01 3.43
N VAL A 223 -1.87 18.70 4.71
CA VAL A 223 -0.94 19.01 5.81
C VAL A 223 -0.69 17.79 6.72
N HIS A 224 -0.99 16.59 6.25
CA HIS A 224 -0.86 15.36 7.04
C HIS A 224 0.58 15.01 7.43
N VAL A 225 0.76 14.20 8.48
CA VAL A 225 2.07 13.82 9.04
C VAL A 225 2.87 15.08 9.41
N ASN A 226 2.40 15.75 10.45
CA ASN A 226 3.01 16.93 11.06
C ASN A 226 2.73 16.93 12.58
N LEU A 227 3.10 18.00 13.29
CA LEU A 227 2.89 18.19 14.73
C LEU A 227 1.83 19.28 15.01
N LEU A 228 0.88 19.50 14.09
CA LEU A 228 -0.15 20.54 14.21
C LEU A 228 -1.12 20.21 15.34
N ASN A 229 -1.58 21.23 16.07
CA ASN A 229 -2.46 21.11 17.23
C ASN A 229 -3.61 22.13 17.20
N GLY A 230 -4.40 22.19 18.26
CA GLY A 230 -5.62 23.00 18.30
C GLY A 230 -6.75 22.35 17.51
N SER A 231 -7.79 23.13 17.22
CA SER A 231 -8.92 22.68 16.39
C SER A 231 -8.77 23.10 14.93
N ILE A 232 -9.38 22.32 14.04
CA ILE A 232 -9.54 22.69 12.63
C ILE A 232 -10.48 23.91 12.58
N PRO A 233 -10.05 25.08 12.07
CA PRO A 233 -10.91 26.27 12.07
C PRO A 233 -12.15 26.03 11.20
N PRO A 234 -13.39 26.23 11.72
CA PRO A 234 -14.61 25.93 10.97
C PRO A 234 -14.75 26.65 9.62
N VAL A 235 -14.02 27.76 9.45
CA VAL A 235 -13.99 28.54 8.20
C VAL A 235 -13.34 27.82 7.02
N LEU A 236 -12.49 26.80 7.23
CA LEU A 236 -11.95 25.99 6.13
C LEU A 236 -13.06 25.16 5.44
N PHE A 237 -14.06 24.72 6.20
CA PHE A 237 -15.23 24.01 5.67
C PHE A 237 -16.23 24.93 4.92
N ASN A 238 -15.93 26.22 4.77
CA ASN A 238 -16.67 27.14 3.89
C ASN A 238 -16.03 27.28 2.49
N ILE A 239 -14.86 26.67 2.23
CA ILE A 239 -14.14 26.79 0.95
C ILE A 239 -14.80 25.87 -0.09
N SER A 240 -15.75 26.41 -0.85
CA SER A 240 -16.59 25.64 -1.79
C SER A 240 -15.87 25.07 -3.02
N SER A 241 -14.61 25.46 -3.23
CA SER A 241 -13.71 24.93 -4.26
C SER A 241 -12.94 23.67 -3.84
N LEU A 242 -12.91 23.32 -2.54
CA LEU A 242 -12.20 22.13 -2.05
C LEU A 242 -12.70 20.84 -2.72
N ILE A 243 -11.74 20.03 -3.15
CA ILE A 243 -11.91 18.68 -3.70
C ILE A 243 -11.25 17.67 -2.75
N PHE A 244 -10.07 18.00 -2.22
CA PHE A 244 -9.28 17.12 -1.37
C PHE A 244 -8.84 17.87 -0.11
N PHE A 245 -9.14 17.31 1.06
CA PHE A 245 -8.77 17.85 2.36
C PHE A 245 -8.15 16.73 3.21
N SER A 246 -6.89 16.89 3.61
CA SER A 246 -6.17 15.92 4.44
C SER A 246 -5.37 16.59 5.55
N VAL A 247 -5.70 16.18 6.78
CA VAL A 247 -5.06 16.61 8.04
C VAL A 247 -4.59 15.41 8.88
N THR A 248 -4.53 14.22 8.28
CA THR A 248 -4.17 12.94 8.89
C THR A 248 -2.86 13.02 9.70
N ASP A 249 -2.67 12.20 10.72
CA ASP A 249 -1.43 12.09 11.50
C ASP A 249 -0.93 13.44 12.04
N ASN A 250 -1.71 14.01 12.96
CA ASN A 250 -1.42 15.27 13.64
C ASN A 250 -1.94 15.20 15.10
N GLN A 251 -1.93 16.33 15.81
CA GLN A 251 -2.40 16.44 17.19
C GLN A 251 -3.69 17.28 17.30
N LEU A 252 -4.47 17.36 16.22
CA LEU A 252 -5.68 18.20 16.13
C LEU A 252 -6.80 17.62 17.00
N HIS A 253 -7.61 18.49 17.60
CA HIS A 253 -8.65 18.10 18.54
C HIS A 253 -9.94 18.94 18.42
N GLY A 254 -10.98 18.53 19.14
CA GLY A 254 -12.30 19.18 19.09
C GLY A 254 -13.18 18.59 17.98
N ASN A 255 -14.31 19.25 17.74
CA ASN A 255 -15.44 18.63 17.06
C ASN A 255 -15.65 19.18 15.63
N LEU A 256 -16.21 18.35 14.74
CA LEU A 256 -16.62 18.78 13.41
C LEU A 256 -17.82 19.75 13.49
N PRO A 257 -17.88 20.80 12.64
CA PRO A 257 -19.03 21.71 12.63
C PRO A 257 -20.33 21.00 12.25
N PRO A 258 -21.47 21.25 12.95
CA PRO A 258 -22.74 20.59 12.65
C PRO A 258 -23.25 20.77 11.20
N SER A 259 -22.76 21.77 10.48
CA SER A 259 -23.09 22.10 9.08
C SER A 259 -21.96 21.84 8.07
N ILE A 260 -20.97 21.00 8.41
CA ILE A 260 -19.74 20.74 7.64
C ILE A 260 -19.97 20.51 6.12
N GLY A 261 -20.94 19.68 5.73
CA GLY A 261 -21.20 19.39 4.30
C GLY A 261 -21.99 20.47 3.55
N ALA A 262 -22.52 21.50 4.23
CA ALA A 262 -23.44 22.47 3.62
C ALA A 262 -22.78 23.42 2.59
N LYS A 263 -21.45 23.53 2.58
CA LYS A 263 -20.70 24.44 1.71
C LYS A 263 -19.54 23.79 0.95
N LEU A 264 -19.53 22.45 0.89
CA LEU A 264 -18.46 21.68 0.25
C LEU A 264 -18.98 20.86 -0.95
N PRO A 265 -19.59 21.50 -1.97
CA PRO A 265 -20.27 20.82 -3.07
C PRO A 265 -19.32 20.05 -4.00
N ARG A 266 -18.01 20.29 -3.93
CA ARG A 266 -16.97 19.69 -4.78
C ARG A 266 -16.07 18.70 -4.05
N LEU A 267 -16.21 18.59 -2.72
CA LEU A 267 -15.33 17.77 -1.89
C LEU A 267 -15.54 16.30 -2.22
N ARG A 268 -14.44 15.58 -2.48
CA ARG A 268 -14.39 14.15 -2.81
C ARG A 268 -13.66 13.33 -1.77
N ASN A 269 -12.62 13.89 -1.16
CA ASN A 269 -11.73 13.20 -0.23
C ASN A 269 -11.63 14.01 1.07
N LEU A 270 -12.00 13.38 2.19
CA LEU A 270 -11.95 14.01 3.51
C LEU A 270 -11.23 13.08 4.49
N PHE A 271 -9.94 13.34 4.68
CA PHE A 271 -9.02 12.49 5.44
C PHE A 271 -8.61 13.19 6.75
N MET A 272 -8.94 12.60 7.89
CA MET A 272 -8.66 13.17 9.22
C MET A 272 -8.13 12.16 10.24
N GLY A 273 -7.70 10.97 9.79
CA GLY A 273 -7.22 9.91 10.67
C GLY A 273 -6.02 10.29 11.55
N GLY A 274 -5.68 9.48 12.56
CA GLY A 274 -4.48 9.68 13.37
C GLY A 274 -4.46 11.03 14.11
N ASN A 275 -5.55 11.37 14.79
CA ASN A 275 -5.73 12.66 15.46
C ASN A 275 -6.45 12.50 16.82
N LYS A 276 -6.84 13.62 17.44
CA LYS A 276 -7.55 13.68 18.73
C LYS A 276 -8.94 14.33 18.57
N LEU A 277 -9.53 14.25 17.36
CA LEU A 277 -10.86 14.82 17.06
C LEU A 277 -11.95 14.06 17.81
N SER A 278 -13.02 14.76 18.19
CA SER A 278 -14.00 14.26 19.16
C SER A 278 -15.45 14.62 18.84
N GLY A 279 -16.39 13.98 19.55
CA GLY A 279 -17.83 14.19 19.41
C GLY A 279 -18.42 13.36 18.26
N THR A 280 -19.64 13.69 17.85
CA THR A 280 -20.34 12.94 16.80
C THR A 280 -19.93 13.36 15.39
N ILE A 281 -20.03 12.45 14.42
CA ILE A 281 -19.93 12.80 13.00
C ILE A 281 -21.24 13.51 12.58
N PRO A 282 -21.21 14.74 12.06
CA PRO A 282 -22.42 15.45 11.66
C PRO A 282 -23.09 14.80 10.44
N ALA A 283 -24.37 14.46 10.56
CA ALA A 283 -25.19 13.94 9.45
C ALA A 283 -25.18 14.85 8.21
N SER A 284 -24.98 16.16 8.39
CA SER A 284 -24.87 17.14 7.30
C SER A 284 -23.68 16.91 6.37
N LEU A 285 -22.71 16.05 6.73
CA LEU A 285 -21.63 15.65 5.82
C LEU A 285 -22.16 14.99 4.54
N SER A 286 -23.31 14.32 4.61
CA SER A 286 -24.02 13.77 3.43
C SER A 286 -24.49 14.84 2.42
N ASN A 287 -24.57 16.11 2.81
CA ASN A 287 -24.88 17.22 1.90
C ASN A 287 -23.72 17.54 0.93
N ALA A 288 -22.50 17.07 1.22
CA ALA A 288 -21.38 17.13 0.28
C ALA A 288 -21.58 16.06 -0.81
N SER A 289 -22.43 16.35 -1.79
CA SER A 289 -22.93 15.36 -2.76
C SER A 289 -21.89 14.71 -3.67
N MET A 290 -20.68 15.26 -3.75
CA MET A 290 -19.53 14.67 -4.47
C MET A 290 -18.59 13.86 -3.57
N LEU A 291 -18.87 13.71 -2.27
CA LEU A 291 -17.97 13.07 -1.31
C LEU A 291 -17.91 11.56 -1.56
N GLN A 292 -16.70 11.06 -1.80
CA GLN A 292 -16.42 9.67 -2.18
C GLN A 292 -15.66 8.92 -1.08
N MET A 293 -14.74 9.60 -0.39
CA MET A 293 -13.89 8.99 0.63
C MET A 293 -14.02 9.75 1.95
N ILE A 294 -14.45 9.03 3.00
CA ILE A 294 -14.46 9.47 4.39
C ILE A 294 -13.48 8.54 5.14
N ASP A 295 -12.42 9.11 5.70
CA ASP A 295 -11.32 8.36 6.31
C ASP A 295 -10.88 9.02 7.62
N PHE A 296 -11.51 8.57 8.72
CA PHE A 296 -11.34 9.12 10.08
C PHE A 296 -10.74 8.12 11.11
N PRO A 297 -9.84 7.19 10.75
CA PRO A 297 -9.33 6.18 11.68
C PRO A 297 -8.59 6.82 12.87
N THR A 298 -8.43 6.12 13.98
CA THR A 298 -7.55 6.50 15.10
C THR A 298 -7.86 7.92 15.62
N ASN A 299 -9.06 8.09 16.17
CA ASN A 299 -9.58 9.35 16.70
C ASN A 299 -10.41 9.12 17.99
N LYS A 300 -11.20 10.11 18.40
CA LYS A 300 -12.11 10.04 19.56
C LYS A 300 -13.56 10.39 19.17
N PHE A 301 -13.94 10.11 17.92
CA PHE A 301 -15.33 10.28 17.51
C PHE A 301 -16.22 9.26 18.24
N SER A 302 -17.41 9.69 18.63
CA SER A 302 -18.32 8.91 19.48
C SER A 302 -19.78 9.09 19.10
N GLY A 303 -20.66 8.33 19.76
CA GLY A 303 -22.07 8.22 19.40
C GLY A 303 -22.28 7.27 18.22
N THR A 304 -23.26 7.56 17.36
CA THR A 304 -23.66 6.67 16.25
C THR A 304 -23.20 7.20 14.89
N VAL A 305 -23.05 6.28 13.93
CA VAL A 305 -22.76 6.62 12.53
C VAL A 305 -24.05 7.10 11.85
N PRO A 306 -24.06 8.26 11.13
CA PRO A 306 -25.28 8.78 10.56
C PRO A 306 -25.92 7.87 9.49
N LEU A 307 -27.15 7.41 9.73
CA LEU A 307 -27.98 6.63 8.80
C LEU A 307 -28.04 7.21 7.36
N VAL A 308 -27.98 8.54 7.23
CA VAL A 308 -28.01 9.22 5.93
C VAL A 308 -26.79 8.96 5.05
N PHE A 309 -25.71 8.37 5.57
CA PHE A 309 -24.53 8.01 4.78
C PHE A 309 -24.85 6.92 3.75
N GLY A 310 -25.78 6.01 4.03
CA GLY A 310 -26.27 5.04 3.04
C GLY A 310 -26.88 5.68 1.78
N TRP A 311 -27.34 6.94 1.86
CA TRP A 311 -27.91 7.64 0.71
C TRP A 311 -26.86 8.35 -0.16
N MET A 312 -25.59 8.33 0.25
CA MET A 312 -24.46 8.87 -0.51
C MET A 312 -24.08 7.91 -1.64
N LYS A 313 -24.79 7.98 -2.77
CA LYS A 313 -24.56 7.12 -3.96
C LYS A 313 -23.14 7.21 -4.53
N GLY A 314 -22.42 8.31 -4.28
CA GLY A 314 -21.03 8.50 -4.67
C GLY A 314 -19.99 7.96 -3.69
N LEU A 315 -20.39 7.43 -2.54
CA LEU A 315 -19.49 6.94 -1.49
C LEU A 315 -18.78 5.65 -1.97
N VAL A 316 -17.45 5.70 -1.94
CA VAL A 316 -16.52 4.64 -2.35
C VAL A 316 -15.82 4.05 -1.12
N HIS A 317 -15.48 4.87 -0.14
CA HIS A 317 -14.81 4.40 1.08
C HIS A 317 -15.34 5.11 2.32
N LEU A 318 -15.63 4.30 3.35
CA LEU A 318 -16.00 4.76 4.69
C LEU A 318 -15.15 4.00 5.71
N ASN A 319 -14.11 4.66 6.21
CA ASN A 319 -13.23 4.15 7.26
C ASN A 319 -13.42 4.98 8.54
N LEU A 320 -13.84 4.29 9.60
CA LEU A 320 -14.12 4.82 10.93
C LEU A 320 -13.40 4.01 12.03
N GLU A 321 -12.30 3.34 11.69
CA GLU A 321 -11.52 2.49 12.60
C GLU A 321 -11.03 3.21 13.86
N GLU A 322 -10.75 2.48 14.94
CA GLU A 322 -10.07 3.00 16.14
C GLU A 322 -10.70 4.31 16.66
N ASN A 323 -11.99 4.24 16.97
CA ASN A 323 -12.78 5.34 17.49
C ASN A 323 -13.60 4.88 18.72
N GLN A 324 -14.61 5.66 19.11
CA GLN A 324 -15.47 5.43 20.26
C GLN A 324 -16.95 5.36 19.82
N PHE A 325 -17.21 4.85 18.61
CA PHE A 325 -18.57 4.64 18.13
C PHE A 325 -19.25 3.53 18.94
N GLN A 326 -20.49 3.78 19.33
CA GLN A 326 -21.29 2.89 20.17
C GLN A 326 -22.62 2.58 19.51
N ALA A 327 -23.11 1.37 19.72
CA ALA A 327 -24.45 0.94 19.35
C ALA A 327 -25.13 0.31 20.58
N SER A 328 -26.17 0.98 21.06
CA SER A 328 -26.87 0.66 22.31
C SER A 328 -28.14 -0.18 22.09
N ASP A 329 -28.72 -0.11 20.90
CA ASP A 329 -29.81 -0.97 20.44
C ASP A 329 -29.69 -1.33 18.94
N ALA A 330 -30.66 -2.09 18.42
CA ALA A 330 -30.67 -2.50 17.01
C ALA A 330 -30.91 -1.35 16.01
N ASN A 331 -31.48 -0.21 16.45
CA ASN A 331 -31.67 0.97 15.61
C ASN A 331 -30.32 1.66 15.36
N ASP A 332 -29.42 1.65 16.33
CA ASP A 332 -28.08 2.25 16.19
C ASP A 332 -27.23 1.54 15.12
N LEU A 333 -27.52 0.27 14.78
CA LEU A 333 -26.88 -0.46 13.68
C LEU A 333 -27.55 -0.26 12.31
N SER A 334 -28.71 0.40 12.23
CA SER A 334 -29.47 0.57 10.98
C SER A 334 -28.72 1.35 9.88
N PHE A 335 -27.63 2.05 10.22
CA PHE A 335 -26.74 2.64 9.21
C PHE A 335 -26.09 1.57 8.32
N ILE A 336 -25.80 0.37 8.85
CA ILE A 336 -25.29 -0.76 8.07
C ILE A 336 -26.33 -1.19 7.03
N ASP A 337 -27.60 -1.32 7.42
CA ASP A 337 -28.69 -1.61 6.47
C ASP A 337 -28.81 -0.54 5.39
N SER A 338 -28.59 0.73 5.74
CA SER A 338 -28.65 1.83 4.77
C SER A 338 -27.51 1.78 3.75
N LEU A 339 -26.32 1.32 4.12
CA LEU A 339 -25.12 1.27 3.26
C LEU A 339 -25.27 0.31 2.06
N VAL A 340 -26.24 -0.62 2.08
CA VAL A 340 -26.70 -1.37 0.89
C VAL A 340 -27.04 -0.44 -0.28
N ASN A 341 -27.46 0.80 0.00
CA ASN A 341 -27.76 1.79 -1.03
C ASN A 341 -26.52 2.43 -1.66
N CYS A 342 -25.32 2.29 -1.10
CA CYS A 342 -24.06 2.81 -1.66
C CYS A 342 -23.51 1.83 -2.72
N SER A 343 -24.06 1.89 -3.93
CA SER A 343 -23.72 0.98 -5.05
C SER A 343 -22.27 1.01 -5.51
N ASN A 344 -21.50 2.02 -5.10
CA ASN A 344 -20.11 2.23 -5.49
C ASN A 344 -19.12 1.96 -4.33
N LEU A 345 -19.61 1.44 -3.20
CA LEU A 345 -18.80 1.19 -2.02
C LEU A 345 -17.74 0.11 -2.32
N GLN A 346 -16.47 0.43 -2.11
CA GLN A 346 -15.30 -0.40 -2.33
C GLN A 346 -14.57 -0.76 -1.03
N GLY A 347 -14.68 0.07 0.02
CA GLY A 347 -14.21 -0.31 1.35
C GLY A 347 -15.10 0.22 2.46
N PHE A 348 -15.35 -0.62 3.44
CA PHE A 348 -16.08 -0.27 4.65
C PHE A 348 -15.33 -0.80 5.86
N SER A 349 -15.06 0.08 6.82
CA SER A 349 -14.44 -0.29 8.07
C SER A 349 -14.97 0.49 9.26
N ILE A 350 -15.23 -0.27 10.33
CA ILE A 350 -15.62 0.19 11.66
C ILE A 350 -14.86 -0.59 12.74
N ALA A 351 -13.74 -1.23 12.39
CA ALA A 351 -12.97 -2.07 13.32
C ALA A 351 -12.43 -1.25 14.51
N ASN A 352 -12.15 -1.91 15.63
CA ASN A 352 -11.63 -1.27 16.85
C ASN A 352 -12.57 -0.14 17.37
N ASN A 353 -13.83 -0.48 17.62
CA ASN A 353 -14.85 0.41 18.19
C ASN A 353 -15.62 -0.32 19.31
N ASP A 354 -16.65 0.34 19.87
CA ASP A 354 -17.50 -0.17 20.96
C ASP A 354 -18.92 -0.50 20.42
N LEU A 355 -18.99 -1.07 19.21
CA LEU A 355 -20.26 -1.36 18.53
C LEU A 355 -20.79 -2.74 18.95
N GLY A 356 -21.90 -2.74 19.68
CA GLY A 356 -22.64 -3.94 20.08
C GLY A 356 -23.88 -4.19 19.23
N GLY A 357 -24.44 -5.39 19.35
CA GLY A 357 -25.71 -5.78 18.74
C GLY A 357 -25.60 -6.99 17.83
N VAL A 358 -26.67 -7.32 17.10
CA VAL A 358 -26.69 -8.43 16.14
C VAL A 358 -26.18 -7.93 14.78
N LEU A 359 -25.18 -8.61 14.22
CA LEU A 359 -24.61 -8.27 12.92
C LEU A 359 -25.69 -8.30 11.82
N PRO A 360 -25.97 -7.18 11.11
CA PRO A 360 -27.07 -7.12 10.16
C PRO A 360 -26.87 -8.04 8.94
N LEU A 361 -27.89 -8.84 8.61
CA LEU A 361 -27.89 -9.74 7.45
C LEU A 361 -27.82 -9.00 6.10
N SER A 362 -28.17 -7.71 6.09
CA SER A 362 -28.05 -6.80 4.96
C SER A 362 -26.61 -6.63 4.44
N LEU A 363 -25.60 -6.94 5.26
CA LEU A 363 -24.18 -6.92 4.90
C LEU A 363 -23.87 -7.79 3.65
N ALA A 364 -24.59 -8.91 3.48
CA ALA A 364 -24.48 -9.77 2.31
C ALA A 364 -25.00 -9.11 1.00
N ASN A 365 -25.76 -8.02 1.11
CA ASN A 365 -26.31 -7.24 -0.01
C ASN A 365 -25.53 -5.94 -0.27
N PHE A 366 -24.33 -5.79 0.31
CA PHE A 366 -23.46 -4.65 0.02
C PHE A 366 -23.03 -4.62 -1.45
N SER A 367 -22.44 -3.50 -1.86
CA SER A 367 -21.85 -3.29 -3.18
C SER A 367 -21.00 -4.48 -3.64
N LYS A 368 -21.20 -4.94 -4.88
CA LYS A 368 -20.35 -5.98 -5.48
C LYS A 368 -18.93 -5.49 -5.80
N GLU A 369 -18.69 -4.18 -5.74
CA GLU A 369 -17.37 -3.55 -5.85
C GLU A 369 -16.59 -3.56 -4.53
N LEU A 370 -17.19 -4.05 -3.43
CA LEU A 370 -16.56 -4.07 -2.10
C LEU A 370 -15.34 -4.99 -2.08
N GLN A 371 -14.17 -4.42 -1.83
CA GLN A 371 -12.85 -5.06 -1.76
C GLN A 371 -12.38 -5.27 -0.31
N PHE A 372 -12.76 -4.38 0.60
CA PHE A 372 -12.31 -4.39 1.99
C PHE A 372 -13.49 -4.30 2.95
N LEU A 373 -13.56 -5.23 3.91
CA LEU A 373 -14.60 -5.24 4.93
C LEU A 373 -14.02 -5.64 6.30
N PHE A 374 -13.88 -4.66 7.18
CA PHE A 374 -13.29 -4.83 8.52
C PHE A 374 -14.27 -4.40 9.61
N LEU A 375 -14.67 -5.38 10.43
CA LEU A 375 -15.60 -5.22 11.55
C LEU A 375 -14.97 -5.71 12.86
N ASP A 376 -13.66 -6.01 12.84
CA ASP A 376 -12.96 -6.66 13.94
C ASP A 376 -12.84 -5.79 15.20
N ASN A 377 -12.56 -6.43 16.35
CA ASN A 377 -12.41 -5.79 17.65
C ASN A 377 -13.60 -4.88 18.00
N ASN A 378 -14.77 -5.51 18.13
CA ASN A 378 -16.06 -4.89 18.45
C ASN A 378 -16.89 -5.87 19.32
N HIS A 379 -18.18 -5.58 19.51
CA HIS A 379 -19.11 -6.40 20.29
C HIS A 379 -20.26 -6.98 19.43
N PHE A 380 -19.98 -7.26 18.14
CA PHE A 380 -20.98 -7.85 17.24
C PHE A 380 -21.28 -9.30 17.61
N SER A 381 -22.57 -9.61 17.69
CA SER A 381 -23.15 -10.91 18.00
C SER A 381 -24.03 -11.43 16.86
N GLY A 382 -24.64 -12.59 17.02
CA GLY A 382 -25.45 -13.21 15.97
C GLY A 382 -24.63 -14.17 15.12
N ILE A 383 -24.85 -14.18 13.80
CA ILE A 383 -24.18 -15.10 12.86
C ILE A 383 -23.53 -14.33 11.71
N ILE A 384 -22.52 -14.93 11.08
CA ILE A 384 -22.00 -14.45 9.79
C ILE A 384 -23.14 -14.58 8.75
N PRO A 385 -23.51 -13.52 8.00
CA PRO A 385 -24.61 -13.57 7.04
C PRO A 385 -24.38 -14.62 5.94
N ARG A 386 -25.43 -15.37 5.60
CA ARG A 386 -25.46 -16.22 4.40
C ARG A 386 -25.60 -15.33 3.16
N GLY A 387 -24.98 -15.72 2.04
CA GLY A 387 -24.92 -14.88 0.86
C GLY A 387 -23.78 -13.85 0.89
N ILE A 388 -22.90 -13.88 1.91
CA ILE A 388 -21.69 -13.05 1.94
C ILE A 388 -20.76 -13.35 0.76
N GLU A 389 -20.85 -14.57 0.22
CA GLU A 389 -20.21 -15.02 -1.02
C GLU A 389 -20.65 -14.25 -2.29
N ASN A 390 -21.73 -13.44 -2.22
CA ASN A 390 -22.15 -12.57 -3.32
C ASN A 390 -21.25 -11.32 -3.48
N LEU A 391 -20.39 -11.02 -2.51
CA LEU A 391 -19.44 -9.91 -2.52
C LEU A 391 -18.20 -10.28 -3.36
N ILE A 392 -18.41 -10.47 -4.67
CA ILE A 392 -17.44 -11.10 -5.59
C ILE A 392 -16.08 -10.40 -5.70
N SER A 393 -16.00 -9.09 -5.41
CA SER A 393 -14.73 -8.34 -5.46
C SER A 393 -13.97 -8.33 -4.13
N LEU A 394 -14.50 -8.99 -3.09
CA LEU A 394 -13.97 -8.89 -1.74
C LEU A 394 -12.61 -9.59 -1.64
N ASN A 395 -11.60 -8.81 -1.24
CA ASN A 395 -10.20 -9.22 -1.14
C ASN A 395 -9.82 -9.47 0.32
N LEU A 396 -10.17 -8.55 1.21
CA LEU A 396 -9.82 -8.63 2.65
C LEU A 396 -11.10 -8.57 3.50
N MET A 397 -11.29 -9.59 4.34
CA MET A 397 -12.37 -9.68 5.33
C MET A 397 -11.80 -9.98 6.71
N ASN A 398 -12.14 -9.15 7.71
CA ASN A 398 -11.78 -9.40 9.11
C ASN A 398 -12.97 -9.10 10.03
N PHE A 399 -13.54 -10.14 10.65
CA PHE A 399 -14.54 -10.01 11.72
C PHE A 399 -13.98 -10.53 13.06
N GLY A 400 -12.65 -10.59 13.21
CA GLY A 400 -12.01 -11.11 14.43
C GLY A 400 -12.37 -10.32 15.70
N GLY A 401 -12.15 -10.88 16.88
CA GLY A 401 -12.36 -10.15 18.16
C GLY A 401 -13.79 -9.65 18.34
N ASN A 402 -14.77 -10.55 18.25
CA ASN A 402 -16.20 -10.25 18.35
C ASN A 402 -16.96 -11.39 19.07
N ASP A 403 -18.28 -11.22 19.26
CA ASP A 403 -19.17 -12.18 19.90
C ASP A 403 -19.96 -13.06 18.89
N LEU A 404 -19.47 -13.21 17.64
CA LEU A 404 -20.19 -13.93 16.59
C LEU A 404 -20.28 -15.43 16.89
N THR A 405 -21.42 -16.02 16.55
CA THR A 405 -21.79 -17.42 16.81
C THR A 405 -22.20 -18.14 15.53
N GLY A 406 -22.54 -19.43 15.66
CA GLY A 406 -22.94 -20.26 14.52
C GLY A 406 -21.75 -20.71 13.67
N GLN A 407 -22.05 -21.17 12.45
CA GLN A 407 -21.06 -21.74 11.53
C GLN A 407 -20.57 -20.72 10.51
N ILE A 408 -19.32 -20.87 10.06
CA ILE A 408 -18.80 -20.13 8.90
C ILE A 408 -19.60 -20.54 7.66
N PRO A 409 -20.04 -19.61 6.78
CA PRO A 409 -20.84 -19.95 5.60
C PRO A 409 -20.13 -20.94 4.66
N GLU A 410 -20.83 -22.00 4.28
CA GLU A 410 -20.26 -23.14 3.54
C GLU A 410 -19.60 -22.75 2.20
N HIS A 411 -20.04 -21.66 1.58
CA HIS A 411 -19.58 -21.19 0.28
C HIS A 411 -18.64 -19.98 0.34
N ILE A 412 -18.12 -19.60 1.52
CA ILE A 412 -17.30 -18.39 1.66
C ILE A 412 -16.02 -18.41 0.82
N GLY A 413 -15.40 -19.59 0.63
CA GLY A 413 -14.22 -19.72 -0.23
C GLY A 413 -14.52 -19.69 -1.74
N ASN A 414 -15.79 -19.47 -2.14
CA ASN A 414 -16.15 -19.23 -3.54
C ASN A 414 -16.04 -17.75 -3.93
N ILE A 415 -15.65 -16.85 -3.02
CA ILE A 415 -15.35 -15.44 -3.34
C ILE A 415 -14.04 -15.41 -4.15
N PRO A 416 -14.05 -15.03 -5.43
CA PRO A 416 -12.93 -15.28 -6.35
C PRO A 416 -11.71 -14.37 -6.11
N MET A 417 -11.88 -13.27 -5.39
CA MET A 417 -10.82 -12.29 -5.12
C MET A 417 -10.27 -12.36 -3.69
N LEU A 418 -10.77 -13.26 -2.84
CA LEU A 418 -10.49 -13.26 -1.41
C LEU A 418 -9.08 -13.75 -1.09
N GLN A 419 -8.22 -12.85 -0.57
CA GLN A 419 -6.82 -13.12 -0.23
C GLN A 419 -6.58 -13.24 1.28
N ARG A 420 -7.35 -12.52 2.10
CA ARG A 420 -7.27 -12.61 3.56
C ARG A 420 -8.65 -12.70 4.20
N LEU A 421 -8.80 -13.68 5.08
CA LEU A 421 -10.01 -13.98 5.83
C LEU A 421 -9.64 -14.20 7.30
N SER A 422 -10.28 -13.47 8.20
CA SER A 422 -10.06 -13.61 9.65
C SER A 422 -11.38 -13.63 10.42
N PHE A 423 -11.52 -14.67 11.25
CA PHE A 423 -12.60 -14.89 12.21
C PHE A 423 -12.07 -15.27 13.59
N ALA A 424 -10.82 -14.90 13.90
CA ALA A 424 -10.18 -15.17 15.18
C ALA A 424 -10.98 -14.59 16.35
N ASP A 425 -10.80 -15.12 17.56
CA ASP A 425 -11.37 -14.55 18.79
C ASP A 425 -12.88 -14.26 18.70
N ASN A 426 -13.64 -15.29 18.30
CA ASN A 426 -15.10 -15.31 18.21
C ASN A 426 -15.68 -16.59 18.86
N LYS A 427 -17.01 -16.66 18.97
CA LYS A 427 -17.77 -17.79 19.54
C LYS A 427 -18.36 -18.71 18.45
N LEU A 428 -17.67 -18.81 17.31
CA LEU A 428 -18.06 -19.65 16.19
C LEU A 428 -17.98 -21.14 16.54
N THR A 429 -18.82 -21.95 15.88
CA THR A 429 -18.95 -23.40 16.10
C THR A 429 -19.03 -24.14 14.76
N GLY A 430 -18.95 -25.48 14.79
CA GLY A 430 -18.94 -26.31 13.59
C GLY A 430 -17.53 -26.51 13.03
N TYR A 431 -17.44 -26.69 11.71
CA TYR A 431 -16.20 -27.01 11.00
C TYR A 431 -15.81 -25.87 10.04
N ILE A 432 -14.54 -25.84 9.64
CA ILE A 432 -14.04 -24.95 8.60
C ILE A 432 -14.56 -25.47 7.24
N PRO A 433 -15.31 -24.67 6.45
CA PRO A 433 -15.86 -25.12 5.17
C PRO A 433 -14.78 -25.56 4.18
N SER A 434 -15.03 -26.66 3.47
CA SER A 434 -14.14 -27.18 2.43
C SER A 434 -13.94 -26.19 1.27
N SER A 435 -14.90 -25.30 1.01
CA SER A 435 -14.76 -24.23 0.01
C SER A 435 -13.58 -23.30 0.26
N ILE A 436 -13.11 -23.15 1.50
CA ILE A 436 -11.91 -22.35 1.82
C ILE A 436 -10.66 -22.94 1.13
N GLY A 437 -10.64 -24.25 0.82
CA GLY A 437 -9.61 -24.86 -0.01
C GLY A 437 -9.61 -24.39 -1.48
N ASN A 438 -10.69 -23.77 -1.96
CA ASN A 438 -10.75 -23.17 -3.30
C ASN A 438 -9.98 -21.83 -3.37
N LEU A 439 -9.61 -21.24 -2.23
CA LEU A 439 -8.82 -20.00 -2.13
C LEU A 439 -7.34 -20.26 -2.45
N THR A 440 -7.06 -20.66 -3.70
CA THR A 440 -5.72 -20.98 -4.20
C THR A 440 -5.41 -20.20 -5.46
N HIS A 441 -4.74 -19.04 -5.35
CA HIS A 441 -4.16 -18.28 -6.47
C HIS A 441 -2.83 -17.59 -6.07
N ASP A 442 -2.03 -17.22 -7.07
CA ASP A 442 -0.57 -17.07 -7.04
C ASP A 442 0.07 -16.21 -5.93
N ASN A 443 1.16 -16.77 -5.35
CA ASN A 443 2.11 -16.12 -4.45
C ASN A 443 2.98 -15.06 -5.16
N ASN A 444 2.39 -13.94 -5.60
CA ASN A 444 3.10 -12.92 -6.38
C ASN A 444 2.98 -11.49 -5.82
N ASN A 445 3.08 -11.34 -4.49
CA ASN A 445 3.35 -10.03 -3.86
C ASN A 445 4.26 -10.16 -2.63
N ASN A 446 5.50 -9.70 -2.78
CA ASN A 446 6.46 -9.56 -1.68
C ASN A 446 6.11 -8.32 -0.83
N PHE A 447 5.72 -8.48 0.45
CA PHE A 447 6.20 -7.60 1.53
C PHE A 447 5.95 -8.19 2.93
N VAL A 448 6.83 -7.81 3.88
CA VAL A 448 7.07 -8.42 5.20
C VAL A 448 7.15 -7.25 6.23
N GLU A 449 6.64 -7.30 7.47
CA GLU A 449 6.22 -8.43 8.32
C GLU A 449 4.95 -8.12 9.16
N SER A 450 4.19 -9.15 9.57
CA SER A 450 3.53 -9.30 10.91
C SER A 450 2.29 -10.22 10.93
N SER A 451 1.85 -10.77 9.80
CA SER A 451 0.67 -11.67 9.76
C SER A 451 0.96 -13.07 10.29
N THR A 452 0.79 -13.31 11.59
CA THR A 452 0.82 -14.64 12.20
C THR A 452 -0.48 -15.42 11.93
N THR A 453 -0.64 -15.96 10.72
CA THR A 453 -1.58 -17.05 10.47
C THR A 453 -1.01 -18.37 11.00
N SER A 454 -1.20 -18.63 12.30
CA SER A 454 -0.83 -19.92 12.92
C SER A 454 -2.02 -20.65 13.56
N THR A 455 -3.08 -20.84 12.79
CA THR A 455 -3.74 -22.16 12.69
C THR A 455 -3.65 -22.72 11.28
N GLY A 456 -2.51 -22.47 10.61
CA GLY A 456 -2.09 -23.34 9.53
C GLY A 456 -2.05 -24.78 10.04
N ILE A 457 -2.77 -25.67 9.35
CA ILE A 457 -2.73 -27.11 9.60
C ILE A 457 -1.26 -27.54 9.58
N LYS A 458 -0.75 -28.01 10.72
CA LYS A 458 0.70 -28.23 10.93
C LYS A 458 1.16 -29.54 10.29
N GLY A 459 0.97 -29.68 8.98
CA GLY A 459 1.32 -30.87 8.21
C GLY A 459 0.65 -30.89 6.84
N THR A 460 1.08 -31.81 5.99
CA THR A 460 0.53 -31.99 4.64
C THR A 460 -0.85 -32.64 4.72
N ILE A 461 -1.80 -32.17 3.91
CA ILE A 461 -3.15 -32.74 3.83
C ILE A 461 -3.08 -34.25 3.56
N GLY A 462 -3.83 -35.03 4.35
CA GLY A 462 -3.83 -36.49 4.30
C GLY A 462 -2.78 -37.19 5.18
N TYR A 463 -1.68 -36.49 5.53
CA TYR A 463 -0.62 -37.00 6.43
C TYR A 463 -0.70 -36.41 7.84
N VAL A 464 -1.28 -35.21 7.95
CA VAL A 464 -1.42 -34.50 9.22
C VAL A 464 -2.25 -35.30 10.23
N PRO A 465 -1.81 -35.43 11.49
CA PRO A 465 -2.58 -36.09 12.53
C PRO A 465 -3.83 -35.28 12.93
N PRO A 466 -4.93 -35.95 13.32
CA PRO A 466 -6.21 -35.30 13.56
C PRO A 466 -6.17 -34.24 14.67
N GLU A 467 -5.35 -34.43 15.70
CA GLU A 467 -5.23 -33.49 16.82
C GLU A 467 -4.62 -32.13 16.44
N TYR A 468 -3.90 -32.02 15.31
CA TYR A 468 -3.42 -30.73 14.80
C TYR A 468 -4.54 -29.94 14.10
N GLY A 469 -5.54 -30.63 13.55
CA GLY A 469 -6.80 -30.01 13.11
C GLY A 469 -7.65 -29.48 14.28
N LEU A 470 -7.38 -29.96 15.51
CA LEU A 470 -7.98 -29.48 16.77
C LEU A 470 -7.11 -28.42 17.48
N GLY A 471 -6.06 -27.91 16.82
CA GLY A 471 -5.21 -26.83 17.34
C GLY A 471 -4.07 -27.26 18.27
N SER A 472 -3.76 -28.55 18.37
CA SER A 472 -2.68 -29.04 19.24
C SER A 472 -1.27 -28.56 18.82
N GLU A 473 -0.33 -28.61 19.76
CA GLU A 473 1.09 -28.35 19.47
C GLU A 473 1.76 -29.51 18.71
N VAL A 474 2.85 -29.18 18.00
CA VAL A 474 3.65 -30.19 17.28
C VAL A 474 4.31 -31.10 18.31
N SER A 475 4.32 -32.40 18.02
CA SER A 475 4.64 -33.45 18.98
C SER A 475 5.21 -34.67 18.28
N THR A 476 6.06 -35.41 18.99
CA THR A 476 6.64 -36.67 18.48
C THR A 476 5.58 -37.71 18.12
N MET A 477 4.39 -37.66 18.73
CA MET A 477 3.28 -38.54 18.38
C MET A 477 2.62 -38.17 17.04
N GLY A 478 2.69 -36.91 16.60
CA GLY A 478 2.25 -36.51 15.28
C GLY A 478 3.26 -36.89 14.18
N ASP A 479 4.56 -36.88 14.50
CA ASP A 479 5.60 -37.46 13.63
C ASP A 479 5.35 -38.96 13.42
N VAL A 480 5.05 -39.71 14.49
CA VAL A 480 4.69 -41.14 14.43
C VAL A 480 3.44 -41.37 13.56
N TYR A 481 2.40 -40.54 13.69
CA TYR A 481 1.21 -40.64 12.84
C TYR A 481 1.54 -40.43 11.36
N SER A 482 2.29 -39.37 11.06
CA SER A 482 2.70 -39.01 9.70
C SER A 482 3.56 -40.13 9.08
N TYR A 483 4.47 -40.72 9.87
CA TYR A 483 5.23 -41.91 9.49
C TYR A 483 4.31 -43.12 9.21
N GLY A 484 3.29 -43.36 10.05
CA GLY A 484 2.30 -44.39 9.83
C GLY A 484 1.58 -44.26 8.49
N ILE A 485 1.12 -43.05 8.15
CA ILE A 485 0.49 -42.76 6.86
C ILE A 485 1.46 -42.99 5.69
N LEU A 486 2.73 -42.57 5.80
CA LEU A 486 3.75 -42.82 4.78
C LEU A 486 4.03 -44.32 4.56
N VAL A 487 4.06 -45.12 5.63
CA VAL A 487 4.19 -46.58 5.54
C VAL A 487 2.97 -47.19 4.83
N LEU A 488 1.75 -46.73 5.16
CA LEU A 488 0.55 -47.20 4.49
C LEU A 488 0.51 -46.82 3.01
N GLU A 489 0.88 -45.59 2.64
CA GLU A 489 0.99 -45.17 1.25
C GLU A 489 2.01 -46.04 0.48
N LEU A 490 3.22 -46.19 1.01
CA LEU A 490 4.30 -46.92 0.35
C LEU A 490 3.98 -48.40 0.10
N PHE A 491 3.25 -49.05 1.03
CA PHE A 491 2.93 -50.48 0.92
C PHE A 491 1.60 -50.77 0.22
N THR A 492 0.79 -49.75 -0.07
CA THR A 492 -0.50 -49.89 -0.78
C THR A 492 -0.54 -49.24 -2.16
N GLY A 493 0.40 -48.34 -2.47
CA GLY A 493 0.41 -47.53 -3.69
C GLY A 493 -0.75 -46.52 -3.75
N MET A 494 -1.51 -46.34 -2.67
CA MET A 494 -2.61 -45.38 -2.57
C MET A 494 -2.11 -44.08 -1.95
N ARG A 495 -2.49 -42.92 -2.53
CA ARG A 495 -2.17 -41.63 -1.92
C ARG A 495 -3.26 -41.23 -0.92
N PRO A 496 -2.93 -40.63 0.24
CA PRO A 496 -3.91 -40.20 1.23
C PRO A 496 -4.98 -39.23 0.72
N VAL A 497 -4.70 -38.52 -0.38
CA VAL A 497 -5.56 -37.53 -1.04
C VAL A 497 -6.22 -38.03 -2.34
N ASP A 498 -6.20 -39.33 -2.61
CA ASP A 498 -6.89 -39.88 -3.78
C ASP A 498 -8.42 -39.68 -3.70
N GLU A 499 -9.05 -39.47 -4.85
CA GLU A 499 -10.50 -39.24 -5.04
C GLU A 499 -11.43 -40.30 -4.40
N ARG A 500 -10.86 -41.46 -4.01
CA ARG A 500 -11.52 -42.57 -3.33
C ARG A 500 -11.79 -42.29 -1.84
N PHE A 501 -11.15 -41.29 -1.24
CA PHE A 501 -11.20 -40.96 0.19
C PHE A 501 -12.00 -39.67 0.44
N LYS A 502 -13.32 -39.74 0.22
CA LYS A 502 -14.29 -38.66 0.43
C LYS A 502 -15.30 -39.04 1.53
N ASP A 503 -16.18 -38.10 1.89
CA ASP A 503 -17.32 -38.32 2.80
C ASP A 503 -16.96 -38.95 4.16
N GLY A 504 -15.81 -38.58 4.71
CA GLY A 504 -15.30 -39.07 6.01
C GLY A 504 -14.52 -40.39 5.94
N MET A 505 -14.41 -41.00 4.76
CA MET A 505 -13.50 -42.13 4.49
C MET A 505 -12.05 -41.63 4.38
N THR A 506 -11.13 -42.24 5.11
CA THR A 506 -9.69 -41.94 5.02
C THR A 506 -8.92 -43.19 4.61
N MET A 507 -7.71 -43.03 4.05
CA MET A 507 -6.84 -44.14 3.67
C MET A 507 -6.57 -45.09 4.86
N ARG A 508 -6.30 -44.53 6.06
CA ARG A 508 -6.19 -45.28 7.32
C ARG A 508 -7.43 -46.16 7.57
N LYS A 509 -8.62 -45.55 7.60
CA LYS A 509 -9.88 -46.26 7.89
C LYS A 509 -10.18 -47.33 6.84
N PHE A 510 -9.86 -47.09 5.57
CA PHE A 510 -10.01 -48.07 4.51
C PHE A 510 -9.09 -49.29 4.71
N VAL A 511 -7.81 -49.07 5.00
CA VAL A 511 -6.86 -50.17 5.30
C VAL A 511 -7.23 -50.90 6.60
N GLU A 512 -7.72 -50.20 7.62
CA GLU A 512 -8.23 -50.78 8.88
C GLU A 512 -9.47 -51.66 8.67
N ILE A 513 -10.39 -51.25 7.79
CA ILE A 513 -11.54 -52.06 7.36
C ILE A 513 -11.05 -53.32 6.62
N CYS A 514 -10.06 -53.22 5.73
CA CYS A 514 -9.50 -54.38 5.04
C CYS A 514 -8.75 -55.32 6.01
N ALA A 515 -8.00 -54.79 6.98
CA ALA A 515 -7.32 -55.57 8.01
C ALA A 515 -8.30 -56.33 8.92
N SER A 516 -9.37 -55.68 9.37
CA SER A 516 -10.39 -56.27 10.26
C SER A 516 -11.28 -57.35 9.62
N HIS A 517 -11.18 -57.55 8.30
CA HIS A 517 -11.91 -58.57 7.54
C HIS A 517 -10.99 -59.61 6.87
N ASP A 518 -9.72 -59.70 7.29
CA ASP A 518 -8.68 -60.57 6.69
C ASP A 518 -8.41 -60.31 5.19
N ARG A 519 -8.78 -59.12 4.69
CA ARG A 519 -8.65 -58.69 3.28
C ARG A 519 -7.45 -57.76 3.02
N ILE A 520 -6.47 -57.76 3.92
CA ILE A 520 -5.31 -56.85 3.87
C ILE A 520 -4.45 -57.03 2.60
N MET A 521 -4.44 -58.23 2.01
CA MET A 521 -3.74 -58.51 0.76
C MET A 521 -4.39 -57.87 -0.47
N GLU A 522 -5.64 -57.40 -0.38
CA GLU A 522 -6.31 -56.70 -1.48
C GLU A 522 -5.93 -55.22 -1.59
N VAL A 523 -5.32 -54.66 -0.54
CA VAL A 523 -4.86 -53.26 -0.51
C VAL A 523 -3.35 -53.11 -0.63
N ILE A 524 -2.58 -54.20 -0.50
CA ILE A 524 -1.13 -54.20 -0.70
C ILE A 524 -0.81 -54.03 -2.19
N ASP A 525 0.19 -53.20 -2.52
CA ASP A 525 0.60 -52.95 -3.90
C ASP A 525 1.07 -54.26 -4.58
N PRO A 526 0.42 -54.70 -5.68
CA PRO A 526 0.78 -55.94 -6.37
C PRO A 526 2.24 -55.99 -6.85
N SER A 527 2.87 -54.84 -7.13
CA SER A 527 4.28 -54.77 -7.56
C SER A 527 5.25 -55.28 -6.49
N LEU A 528 4.90 -55.16 -5.20
CA LEU A 528 5.71 -55.67 -4.09
C LEU A 528 5.78 -57.20 -4.06
N MET A 529 4.79 -57.89 -4.61
CA MET A 529 4.82 -59.35 -4.76
C MET A 529 5.78 -59.79 -5.87
N PHE A 530 5.81 -59.06 -7.00
CA PHE A 530 6.55 -59.40 -8.23
C PHE A 530 7.80 -58.53 -8.45
N SER A 531 8.70 -58.50 -7.48
CA SER A 531 10.06 -57.98 -7.68
C SER A 531 10.82 -58.87 -8.67
N GLN A 532 11.19 -58.32 -9.83
CA GLN A 532 12.06 -58.99 -10.81
C GLN A 532 13.49 -59.07 -10.27
N GLU A 533 13.78 -60.10 -9.48
CA GLU A 533 15.17 -60.52 -9.27
C GLU A 533 15.56 -61.49 -10.39
N GLN A 534 16.56 -61.06 -11.14
CA GLN A 534 17.07 -61.70 -12.34
C GLN A 534 18.30 -62.52 -11.94
N ASP A 535 18.08 -63.74 -11.47
CA ASP A 535 19.08 -64.81 -11.43
C ASP A 535 18.45 -66.06 -12.06
N ASP A 536 19.11 -66.59 -13.09
CA ASP A 536 18.74 -67.86 -13.74
C ASP A 536 19.07 -69.05 -12.81
N ASP A 537 18.50 -70.22 -13.13
CA ASP A 537 18.67 -71.52 -12.44
C ASP A 537 18.02 -71.66 -11.04
N ASP A 538 16.68 -71.80 -11.01
CA ASP A 538 15.99 -72.95 -10.37
C ASP A 538 14.44 -72.89 -10.50
N ILE A 539 13.92 -72.95 -11.73
CA ILE A 539 12.48 -73.22 -11.96
C ILE A 539 12.21 -74.72 -11.91
N GLU A 540 12.31 -75.34 -10.73
CA GLU A 540 11.59 -76.60 -10.45
C GLU A 540 11.53 -76.97 -8.95
N HIS A 541 11.01 -76.09 -8.07
CA HIS A 541 10.15 -76.41 -6.91
C HIS A 541 9.82 -75.10 -6.18
N GLY A 542 8.66 -74.49 -6.49
CA GLY A 542 8.26 -73.21 -5.91
C GLY A 542 8.10 -73.31 -4.39
N ASP A 543 8.99 -72.66 -3.63
CA ASP A 543 8.93 -72.67 -2.17
C ASP A 543 7.75 -71.85 -1.65
N ILE A 544 6.66 -72.56 -1.35
CA ILE A 544 5.46 -72.02 -0.70
C ILE A 544 5.83 -71.32 0.62
N SER A 545 6.91 -71.72 1.30
CA SER A 545 7.40 -71.07 2.51
C SER A 545 7.91 -69.65 2.21
N ALA A 546 8.74 -69.45 1.19
CA ALA A 546 9.24 -68.13 0.79
C ALA A 546 8.11 -67.15 0.41
N VAL A 547 7.13 -67.58 -0.40
CA VAL A 547 5.99 -66.73 -0.77
C VAL A 547 5.13 -66.39 0.45
N ARG A 548 4.85 -67.37 1.32
CA ARG A 548 4.12 -67.18 2.57
C ARG A 548 4.84 -66.20 3.51
N LYS A 549 6.16 -66.34 3.66
CA LYS A 549 7.01 -65.46 4.46
C LYS A 549 6.97 -64.02 3.95
N LYS A 550 7.03 -63.82 2.62
CA LYS A 550 6.87 -62.49 1.98
C LYS A 550 5.50 -61.86 2.29
N ILE A 551 4.42 -62.66 2.25
CA ILE A 551 3.07 -62.23 2.66
C ILE A 551 3.03 -61.82 4.13
N GLU A 552 3.47 -62.69 5.05
CA GLU A 552 3.48 -62.43 6.50
C GLU A 552 4.25 -61.15 6.86
N CYS A 553 5.28 -60.83 6.08
CA CYS A 553 6.05 -59.60 6.19
C CYS A 553 5.32 -58.34 5.72
N LEU A 554 4.69 -58.37 4.55
CA LEU A 554 3.91 -57.23 4.04
C LEU A 554 2.75 -56.91 4.99
N VAL A 555 2.05 -57.94 5.49
CA VAL A 555 1.01 -57.79 6.51
C VAL A 555 1.57 -57.17 7.80
N SER A 556 2.75 -57.61 8.26
CA SER A 556 3.39 -57.06 9.46
C SER A 556 3.75 -55.57 9.32
N VAL A 557 4.22 -55.13 8.15
CA VAL A 557 4.53 -53.71 7.91
C VAL A 557 3.27 -52.85 7.86
N VAL A 558 2.22 -53.32 7.18
CA VAL A 558 0.94 -52.59 7.12
C VAL A 558 0.28 -52.50 8.50
N ALA A 559 0.35 -53.57 9.31
CA ALA A 559 -0.11 -53.55 10.70
C ALA A 559 0.66 -52.53 11.56
N LEU A 560 1.98 -52.41 11.37
CA LEU A 560 2.79 -51.38 12.02
C LEU A 560 2.39 -49.97 11.58
N GLY A 561 2.10 -49.75 10.30
CA GLY A 561 1.57 -48.48 9.76
C GLY A 561 0.23 -48.08 10.38
N LEU A 562 -0.69 -49.03 10.56
CA LEU A 562 -1.97 -48.83 11.27
C LEU A 562 -1.75 -48.47 12.76
N ALA A 563 -0.85 -49.16 13.46
CA ALA A 563 -0.52 -48.90 14.86
C ALA A 563 0.15 -47.52 15.09
N CYS A 564 0.92 -47.04 14.11
CA CYS A 564 1.51 -45.70 14.14
C CYS A 564 0.45 -44.60 13.90
N SER A 565 -0.55 -44.87 13.06
CA SER A 565 -1.56 -43.90 12.61
C SER A 565 -2.90 -43.96 13.37
N VAL A 566 -2.93 -44.44 14.62
CA VAL A 566 -4.13 -44.42 15.48
C VAL A 566 -4.57 -42.97 15.74
N GLU A 567 -5.89 -42.70 15.76
CA GLU A 567 -6.40 -41.33 15.93
C GLU A 567 -6.01 -40.72 17.29
N SER A 568 -6.04 -41.51 18.38
CA SER A 568 -5.59 -41.10 19.73
C SER A 568 -4.06 -41.08 19.86
N PRO A 569 -3.42 -39.94 20.19
CA PRO A 569 -1.96 -39.87 20.37
C PRO A 569 -1.42 -40.75 21.51
N ASN A 570 -2.25 -41.02 22.53
CA ASN A 570 -1.88 -41.83 23.69
C ASN A 570 -1.85 -43.34 23.40
N GLU A 571 -2.39 -43.77 22.26
CA GLU A 571 -2.44 -45.17 21.82
C GLU A 571 -1.37 -45.50 20.76
N ARG A 572 -0.65 -44.48 20.26
CA ARG A 572 0.44 -44.65 19.29
C ARG A 572 1.69 -45.21 19.96
N LEU A 573 2.40 -46.07 19.24
CA LEU A 573 3.71 -46.57 19.64
C LEU A 573 4.74 -45.42 19.70
N GLY A 574 5.66 -45.45 20.67
CA GLY A 574 6.79 -44.54 20.66
C GLY A 574 7.71 -44.83 19.47
N MET A 575 8.29 -43.80 18.85
CA MET A 575 9.16 -43.99 17.69
C MET A 575 10.34 -44.97 17.91
N PRO A 576 10.95 -45.10 19.12
CA PRO A 576 11.92 -46.17 19.40
C PRO A 576 11.33 -47.58 19.27
N ASP A 577 10.08 -47.79 19.71
CA ASP A 577 9.38 -49.08 19.59
C ASP A 577 8.99 -49.37 18.14
N VAL A 578 8.57 -48.35 17.39
CA VAL A 578 8.32 -48.44 15.94
C VAL A 578 9.58 -48.88 15.20
N ALA A 579 10.72 -48.24 15.48
CA ALA A 579 12.01 -48.62 14.91
C ALA A 579 12.43 -50.04 15.30
N ALA A 580 12.25 -50.43 16.57
CA ALA A 580 12.54 -51.78 17.04
C ALA A 580 11.66 -52.84 16.35
N GLN A 581 10.37 -52.59 16.17
CA GLN A 581 9.45 -53.47 15.46
C GLN A 581 9.79 -53.54 13.97
N MET A 582 10.07 -52.42 13.30
CA MET A 582 10.47 -52.41 11.89
C MET A 582 11.79 -53.21 11.67
N HIS A 583 12.76 -53.08 12.58
CA HIS A 583 13.96 -53.91 12.56
C HIS A 583 13.69 -55.40 12.84
N ALA A 584 12.74 -55.72 13.72
CA ALA A 584 12.33 -57.10 13.99
C ALA A 584 11.61 -57.73 12.78
N ILE A 585 10.76 -56.98 12.08
CA ILE A 585 10.15 -57.38 10.82
C ILE A 585 11.26 -57.60 9.78
N ARG A 586 12.12 -56.62 9.51
CA ARG A 586 13.23 -56.76 8.53
C ARG A 586 14.13 -57.98 8.78
N LYS A 587 14.36 -58.39 10.04
CA LYS A 587 15.14 -59.59 10.37
C LYS A 587 14.41 -60.91 10.10
N ARG A 588 13.09 -60.89 9.96
CA ARG A 588 12.22 -62.06 9.75
C ARG A 588 11.86 -62.31 8.29
N CYS A 589 12.16 -61.39 7.36
CA CYS A 589 11.60 -61.35 6.00
C CYS A 589 12.57 -61.85 4.93
#